data_AF-A0A8X6XWK8-F1
#
_entry.id   AF-A0A8X6XWK8-F1
#
_cell.length_a   1.000
_cell.length_b   1.000
_cell.length_c   1.000
_cell.angle_alpha   90.00
_cell.angle_beta   90.00
_cell.angle_gamma   90.00
#
_symmetry.space_group_name_H-M   'P 1'
#
loop_
_entity.id
_entity.type
_entity.pdbx_description
1 polymer ?
#
loop_
_entity_poly.entity_id
_entity_poly.type
_entity_poly.pdbx_seq_one_letter_code
_entity_poly.pdbx_strand_id
1 'polypeptide(L)'
;MTFSLVDTEISVNTFLTLQIPLDNDDAIRALFLQVFDTLPQDREVNPGELIVIPCKVRNRKGECAWLKDGVVVGKIPGKYTFNREPDDGDCGITITNTQLEDDDGLWQCQVTQASLQELTLTSPEVKLTVREAPYPPIIEDTTIQIVQGDPFTARANEPKRLHCLARKGNPPATLKWFLNDIEITTNVNQTNVRDLEKRKTWQAVSALDMTFTKEDNHKMLKCVAIHDAYDTKAKDIIVQLEILCE
;
A
#
# COMPACT_ATOMS: atom_id res chain seq x y z
N MET A 1 1.39 -64.67 15.88
CA MET A 1 0.13 -64.19 16.51
C MET A 1 -0.32 -62.98 15.74
N THR A 2 -1.29 -63.18 14.86
CA THR A 2 -1.98 -62.16 14.07
C THR A 2 -3.10 -61.56 14.91
N PHE A 3 -3.18 -60.23 14.99
CA PHE A 3 -4.42 -59.53 15.29
C PHE A 3 -4.57 -58.30 14.39
N SER A 4 -5.83 -58.13 14.01
CA SER A 4 -6.41 -57.40 12.88
C SER A 4 -6.53 -55.89 13.11
N LEU A 5 -6.52 -55.17 11.99
CA LEU A 5 -7.00 -53.78 11.86
C LEU A 5 -8.52 -53.72 12.14
N VAL A 6 -8.93 -52.70 12.89
CA VAL A 6 -10.29 -52.14 12.81
C VAL A 6 -10.13 -50.63 12.65
N ASP A 7 -10.52 -50.15 11.47
CA ASP A 7 -10.64 -48.74 11.13
C ASP A 7 -11.72 -48.06 11.99
N THR A 8 -11.41 -46.87 12.51
CA THR A 8 -12.42 -45.84 12.77
C THR A 8 -11.84 -44.49 12.36
N GLU A 9 -12.45 -43.87 11.35
CA GLU A 9 -12.21 -42.49 10.95
C GLU A 9 -12.59 -41.54 12.08
N ILE A 10 -11.72 -40.58 12.42
CA ILE A 10 -12.12 -39.36 13.13
C ILE A 10 -11.58 -38.14 12.37
N SER A 11 -12.54 -37.34 11.93
CA SER A 11 -12.45 -36.04 11.29
C SER A 11 -11.94 -34.94 12.26
N VAL A 12 -11.01 -34.13 11.74
CA VAL A 12 -10.79 -32.67 11.88
C VAL A 12 -10.89 -31.99 13.27
N ASN A 13 -9.86 -31.16 13.53
CA ASN A 13 -9.76 -30.05 14.50
C ASN A 13 -9.34 -30.38 15.95
N THR A 14 -8.03 -30.35 16.19
CA THR A 14 -7.47 -30.00 17.50
C THR A 14 -6.22 -29.15 17.32
N PHE A 15 -6.36 -27.83 17.42
CA PHE A 15 -5.23 -26.98 17.78
C PHE A 15 -4.86 -27.32 19.23
N LEU A 16 -3.79 -28.07 19.44
CA LEU A 16 -3.17 -28.20 20.75
C LEU A 16 -2.53 -26.84 21.09
N THR A 17 -3.25 -26.00 21.83
CA THR A 17 -2.62 -24.96 22.64
C THR A 17 -1.88 -25.65 23.78
N LEU A 18 -0.57 -25.85 23.61
CA LEU A 18 0.35 -26.17 24.70
C LEU A 18 0.36 -24.96 25.66
N GLN A 19 -0.54 -24.96 26.65
CA GLN A 19 -0.41 -24.10 27.82
C GLN A 19 0.58 -24.74 28.78
N ILE A 20 1.87 -24.43 28.60
CA ILE A 20 2.88 -24.73 29.60
C ILE A 20 2.66 -23.72 30.75
N PRO A 21 2.45 -24.17 32.01
CA PRO A 21 2.34 -23.25 33.13
C PRO A 21 3.70 -22.56 33.32
N LEU A 22 3.72 -21.23 33.20
CA LEU A 22 4.90 -20.44 33.53
C LEU A 22 5.14 -20.55 35.04
N ASP A 23 6.37 -20.86 35.45
CA ASP A 23 6.75 -20.81 36.85
C ASP A 23 6.59 -19.37 37.38
N ASN A 24 6.34 -19.20 38.68
CA ASN A 24 6.02 -17.89 39.26
C ASN A 24 7.19 -16.88 39.07
N ASP A 25 8.42 -17.39 39.03
CA ASP A 25 9.63 -16.60 38.72
C ASP A 25 9.70 -16.17 37.24
N ASP A 26 9.21 -16.98 36.30
CA ASP A 26 9.16 -16.61 34.87
C ASP A 26 8.08 -15.56 34.60
N ALA A 27 6.94 -15.66 35.30
CA ALA A 27 5.89 -14.64 35.26
C ALA A 27 6.36 -13.30 35.82
N ILE A 28 7.13 -13.31 36.93
CA ILE A 28 7.74 -12.11 37.50
C ILE A 28 8.78 -11.54 36.55
N ARG A 29 9.63 -12.36 35.93
CA ARG A 29 10.62 -11.92 34.93
C ARG A 29 9.98 -11.25 33.73
N ALA A 30 8.86 -11.79 33.24
CA ALA A 30 8.12 -11.22 32.12
C ALA A 30 7.63 -9.79 32.38
N LEU A 31 7.35 -9.41 33.63
CA LEU A 31 6.94 -8.05 34.01
C LEU A 31 8.05 -7.01 33.84
N PHE A 32 9.31 -7.43 33.76
CA PHE A 32 10.48 -6.55 33.61
C PHE A 32 11.14 -6.63 32.23
N LEU A 33 10.57 -7.40 31.31
CA LEU A 33 11.05 -7.45 29.92
C LEU A 33 10.58 -6.21 29.17
N GLN A 34 11.45 -5.70 28.30
CA GLN A 34 11.09 -4.65 27.36
C GLN A 34 10.14 -5.22 26.30
N VAL A 35 9.00 -4.57 26.10
CA VAL A 35 7.96 -5.02 25.17
C VAL A 35 7.33 -3.82 24.46
N PHE A 36 6.85 -4.03 23.24
CA PHE A 36 6.12 -2.98 22.54
C PHE A 36 4.80 -2.68 23.26
N ASP A 37 4.61 -1.41 23.60
CA ASP A 37 3.35 -0.83 24.07
C ASP A 37 2.56 -0.26 22.90
N THR A 38 3.25 0.36 21.93
CA THR A 38 2.68 0.83 20.68
C THR A 38 3.58 0.43 19.54
N LEU A 39 3.03 -0.34 18.60
CA LEU A 39 3.71 -0.70 17.36
C LEU A 39 3.49 0.38 16.29
N PRO A 40 4.50 0.61 15.43
CA PRO A 40 4.30 1.45 14.26
C PRO A 40 3.27 0.82 13.32
N GLN A 41 2.66 1.65 12.46
CA GLN A 41 1.73 1.23 11.42
C GLN A 41 2.03 1.97 10.11
N ASP A 42 1.52 1.46 9.00
CA ASP A 42 1.63 2.10 7.70
C ASP A 42 1.04 3.51 7.76
N ARG A 43 1.73 4.47 7.14
CA ARG A 43 1.29 5.87 7.09
C ARG A 43 1.51 6.47 5.71
N GLU A 44 0.65 7.41 5.37
CA GLU A 44 0.82 8.27 4.21
C GLU A 44 0.95 9.73 4.65
N VAL A 45 1.69 10.51 3.87
CA VAL A 45 1.97 11.92 4.16
C VAL A 45 2.13 12.69 2.86
N ASN A 46 1.70 13.96 2.81
CA ASN A 46 2.01 14.78 1.63
C ASN A 46 3.46 15.27 1.69
N PRO A 47 4.11 15.56 0.55
CA PRO A 47 5.45 16.12 0.53
C PRO A 47 5.53 17.43 1.30
N GLY A 48 6.64 17.64 2.00
CA GLY A 48 6.92 18.85 2.77
C GLY A 48 6.30 18.87 4.17
N GLU A 49 5.40 17.94 4.48
CA GLU A 49 4.78 17.86 5.81
C GLU A 49 5.74 17.20 6.83
N LEU A 50 5.37 17.32 8.11
CA LEU A 50 6.01 16.61 9.21
C LEU A 50 5.15 15.40 9.58
N ILE A 51 5.80 14.27 9.84
CA ILE A 51 5.12 13.06 10.30
C ILE A 51 5.89 12.37 11.43
N VAL A 52 5.15 11.71 12.32
CA VAL A 52 5.70 10.86 13.38
C VAL A 52 5.35 9.41 13.10
N ILE A 53 6.32 8.50 13.08
CA ILE A 53 6.04 7.06 13.11
C ILE A 53 6.12 6.63 14.58
N PRO A 54 4.98 6.27 15.20
CA PRO A 54 4.94 5.98 16.63
C PRO A 54 5.66 4.67 16.93
N CYS A 55 6.40 4.63 18.03
CA CYS A 55 6.96 3.40 18.58
C CYS A 55 7.13 3.59 20.08
N LYS A 56 6.38 2.85 20.90
CA LYS A 56 6.46 2.96 22.35
C LYS A 56 6.81 1.63 22.96
N VAL A 57 7.75 1.63 23.91
CA VAL A 57 8.26 0.42 24.55
C VAL A 57 8.09 0.54 26.06
N ARG A 58 7.35 -0.40 26.64
CA ARG A 58 7.20 -0.54 28.08
C ARG A 58 8.44 -1.23 28.64
N ASN A 59 8.87 -0.79 29.82
CA ASN A 59 10.08 -1.30 30.49
C ASN A 59 11.33 -1.24 29.59
N ARG A 60 11.45 -0.19 28.76
CA ARG A 60 12.61 -0.01 27.87
C ARG A 60 13.89 -0.01 28.71
N LYS A 61 14.84 -0.87 28.34
CA LYS A 61 16.19 -0.86 28.91
C LYS A 61 17.26 -0.58 27.84
N GLY A 62 17.09 -1.13 26.64
CA GLY A 62 18.00 -0.89 25.51
C GLY A 62 17.75 0.43 24.79
N GLU A 63 18.64 0.80 23.89
CA GLU A 63 18.57 2.02 23.09
C GLU A 63 17.60 1.86 21.92
N CYS A 64 16.78 2.88 21.66
CA CYS A 64 15.94 2.98 20.48
C CYS A 64 16.81 3.20 19.23
N ALA A 65 16.51 2.46 18.17
CA ALA A 65 17.10 2.58 16.85
C ALA A 65 16.02 2.47 15.78
N TRP A 66 16.26 3.09 14.63
CA TRP A 66 15.38 2.99 13.48
C TRP A 66 16.15 2.48 12.27
N LEU A 67 15.49 1.66 11.47
CA LEU A 67 15.95 1.25 10.16
C LEU A 67 15.01 1.82 9.11
N LYS A 68 15.60 2.27 8.00
CA LYS A 68 14.89 2.59 6.75
C LYS A 68 15.41 1.67 5.66
N ASP A 69 14.51 0.92 5.04
CA ASP A 69 14.82 -0.06 3.99
C ASP A 69 15.96 -1.02 4.41
N GLY A 70 15.91 -1.47 5.66
CA GLY A 70 16.93 -2.35 6.28
C GLY A 70 18.23 -1.66 6.71
N VAL A 71 18.38 -0.36 6.51
CA VAL A 71 19.60 0.41 6.86
C VAL A 71 19.36 1.24 8.11
N VAL A 72 20.26 1.14 9.08
CA VAL A 72 20.18 1.93 10.32
C VAL A 72 20.25 3.43 10.01
N VAL A 73 19.31 4.19 10.55
CA VAL A 73 19.29 5.65 10.44
C VAL A 73 19.65 6.31 11.77
N GLY A 74 20.46 7.37 11.67
CA GLY A 74 20.82 8.21 12.80
C GLY A 74 19.84 9.36 13.00
N LYS A 75 20.05 10.10 14.09
CA LYS A 75 19.46 11.43 14.26
C LYS A 75 20.13 12.38 13.27
N ILE A 76 19.35 13.02 12.41
CA ILE A 76 19.82 13.99 11.43
C ILE A 76 19.13 15.33 11.74
N PRO A 77 19.88 16.36 12.18
CA PRO A 77 19.30 17.66 12.51
C PRO A 77 18.42 18.21 11.38
N GLY A 78 17.19 18.61 11.72
CA GLY A 78 16.22 19.14 10.77
C GLY A 78 15.56 18.10 9.85
N LYS A 79 15.89 16.81 9.97
CA LYS A 79 15.31 15.74 9.14
C LYS A 79 14.72 14.59 9.96
N TYR A 80 15.57 13.81 10.64
CA TYR A 80 15.17 12.65 11.44
C TYR A 80 15.47 12.90 12.91
N THR A 81 14.44 12.89 13.75
CA THR A 81 14.57 13.17 15.18
C THR A 81 13.85 12.11 16.01
N PHE A 82 14.56 11.51 16.95
CA PHE A 82 14.05 10.58 17.94
C PHE A 82 14.98 10.60 19.16
N ASN A 83 14.50 10.10 20.29
CA ASN A 83 15.29 9.92 21.50
C ASN A 83 15.83 8.48 21.53
N ARG A 84 17.14 8.32 21.74
CA ARG A 84 17.76 6.99 21.86
C ARG A 84 17.44 6.33 23.19
N GLU A 85 17.39 7.13 24.25
CA GLU A 85 17.14 6.65 25.61
C GLU A 85 16.02 7.47 26.27
N PRO A 86 14.78 7.39 25.74
CA PRO A 86 13.64 8.07 26.34
C PRO A 86 13.32 7.45 27.71
N ASP A 87 13.08 8.29 28.71
CA ASP A 87 12.69 7.86 30.07
C ASP A 87 11.28 7.25 30.08
N ASP A 88 10.40 7.72 29.20
CA ASP A 88 9.01 7.28 29.06
C ASP A 88 8.83 6.15 28.04
N GLY A 89 9.92 5.68 27.44
CA GLY A 89 9.92 4.62 26.43
C GLY A 89 9.40 5.04 25.05
N ASP A 90 9.22 6.34 24.78
CA ASP A 90 8.82 6.82 23.44
C ASP A 90 10.01 6.81 22.46
N CYS A 91 10.12 5.71 21.73
CA CYS A 91 11.07 5.50 20.65
C CYS A 91 10.57 6.07 19.31
N GLY A 92 9.46 6.82 19.26
CA GLY A 92 8.90 7.37 18.03
C GLY A 92 9.89 8.23 17.24
N ILE A 93 9.83 8.14 15.92
CA ILE A 93 10.65 8.97 15.02
C ILE A 93 9.81 10.04 14.36
N THR A 94 10.31 11.28 14.42
CA THR A 94 9.75 12.43 13.71
C THR A 94 10.58 12.70 12.46
N ILE A 95 9.91 12.70 11.31
CA ILE A 95 10.45 13.00 9.99
C ILE A 95 9.90 14.36 9.57
N THR A 96 10.80 15.32 9.35
CA THR A 96 10.46 16.69 8.95
C THR A 96 10.67 16.89 7.45
N ASN A 97 9.84 17.73 6.82
CA ASN A 97 9.92 18.06 5.40
C ASN A 97 10.02 16.79 4.55
N THR A 98 8.96 15.99 4.55
CA THR A 98 8.91 14.68 3.89
C THR A 98 9.14 14.79 2.39
N GLN A 99 9.97 13.92 1.83
CA GLN A 99 10.36 13.88 0.43
C GLN A 99 10.29 12.44 -0.08
N LEU A 100 9.74 12.26 -1.28
CA LEU A 100 9.63 10.94 -1.93
C LEU A 100 11.00 10.27 -2.08
N GLU A 101 12.02 11.06 -2.42
CA GLU A 101 13.37 10.54 -2.68
C GLU A 101 14.11 10.11 -1.41
N ASP A 102 13.77 10.67 -0.26
CA ASP A 102 14.50 10.39 0.99
C ASP A 102 13.74 9.44 1.90
N ASP A 103 12.42 9.65 2.07
CA ASP A 103 11.66 9.11 3.20
C ASP A 103 10.71 7.97 2.83
N ASP A 104 10.22 7.92 1.59
CA ASP A 104 9.38 6.82 1.13
C ASP A 104 10.15 5.51 1.23
N GLY A 105 9.56 4.52 1.91
CA GLY A 105 10.28 3.30 2.23
C GLY A 105 9.65 2.50 3.36
N LEU A 106 10.29 1.38 3.68
CA LEU A 106 9.97 0.56 4.83
C LEU A 106 10.72 1.07 6.05
N TRP A 107 10.01 1.26 7.14
CA TRP A 107 10.55 1.75 8.41
C TRP A 107 10.37 0.70 9.49
N GLN A 108 11.36 0.54 10.35
CA GLN A 108 11.33 -0.44 11.43
C GLN A 108 11.93 0.15 12.70
N CYS A 109 11.19 0.02 13.79
CA CYS A 109 11.64 0.39 15.13
C CYS A 109 12.36 -0.80 15.77
N GLN A 110 13.53 -0.55 16.36
CA GLN A 110 14.28 -1.53 17.12
C GLN A 110 14.66 -0.98 18.50
N VAL A 111 14.73 -1.85 19.49
CA VAL A 111 15.34 -1.56 20.79
C VAL A 111 16.41 -2.60 21.07
N THR A 112 17.63 -2.16 21.34
CA THR A 112 18.77 -3.06 21.56
C THR A 112 18.54 -3.97 22.76
N GLN A 113 19.27 -5.09 22.82
CA GLN A 113 19.33 -5.91 24.03
C GLN A 113 19.99 -5.13 25.18
N ALA A 114 19.44 -5.22 26.39
CA ALA A 114 20.05 -4.60 27.56
C ALA A 114 20.90 -5.58 28.40
N SER A 115 20.85 -6.87 28.09
CA SER A 115 21.71 -7.91 28.66
C SER A 115 21.91 -9.04 27.66
N LEU A 116 22.89 -9.91 27.88
CA LEU A 116 23.16 -11.06 27.01
C LEU A 116 22.03 -12.12 27.05
N GLN A 117 21.12 -12.03 28.01
CA GLN A 117 19.98 -12.93 28.17
C GLN A 117 18.70 -12.39 27.49
N GLU A 118 18.67 -11.10 27.16
CA GLU A 118 17.53 -10.45 26.50
C GLU A 118 17.75 -10.39 24.99
N LEU A 119 16.65 -10.37 24.23
CA LEU A 119 16.68 -10.21 22.78
C LEU A 119 16.45 -8.74 22.39
N THR A 120 17.02 -8.35 21.25
CA THR A 120 16.61 -7.12 20.57
C THR A 120 15.13 -7.18 20.26
N LEU A 121 14.43 -6.09 20.57
CA LEU A 121 13.03 -5.94 20.27
C LEU A 121 12.90 -5.30 18.88
N THR A 122 12.28 -5.99 17.93
CA THR A 122 12.19 -5.55 16.53
C THR A 122 10.73 -5.49 16.10
N SER A 123 10.27 -4.34 15.62
CA SER A 123 8.90 -4.19 15.13
C SER A 123 8.73 -4.88 13.77
N PRO A 124 7.48 -5.15 13.33
CA PRO A 124 7.22 -5.32 11.91
C PRO A 124 7.72 -4.11 11.12
N GLU A 125 8.10 -4.34 9.86
CA GLU A 125 8.33 -3.24 8.92
C GLU A 125 6.98 -2.58 8.59
N VAL A 126 6.98 -1.24 8.53
CA VAL A 126 5.82 -0.45 8.14
C VAL A 126 6.15 0.43 6.96
N LYS A 127 5.19 0.64 6.07
CA LYS A 127 5.36 1.48 4.89
C LYS A 127 5.06 2.94 5.25
N LEU A 128 6.06 3.81 5.07
CA LEU A 128 5.81 5.24 4.90
C LEU A 128 5.67 5.51 3.40
N THR A 129 4.49 5.99 3.01
CA THR A 129 4.20 6.40 1.63
C THR A 129 4.19 7.93 1.55
N VAL A 130 5.18 8.50 0.87
CA VAL A 130 5.17 9.95 0.59
C VAL A 130 4.39 10.18 -0.69
N ARG A 131 3.28 10.91 -0.58
CA ARG A 131 2.33 11.03 -1.67
C ARG A 131 2.91 11.80 -2.86
N GLU A 132 2.59 11.36 -4.06
CA GLU A 132 2.88 12.08 -5.30
C GLU A 132 1.62 12.01 -6.16
N ALA A 133 1.12 13.17 -6.60
CA ALA A 133 -0.05 13.21 -7.47
C ALA A 133 0.29 12.58 -8.84
N PRO A 134 -0.50 11.61 -9.31
CA PRO A 134 -0.36 11.12 -10.67
C PRO A 134 -0.68 12.22 -11.69
N TYR A 135 -0.29 12.01 -12.94
CA TYR A 135 -0.82 12.79 -14.04
C TYR A 135 -2.30 12.42 -14.31
N PRO A 136 -3.11 13.38 -14.81
CA PRO A 136 -4.48 13.10 -15.23
C PRO A 136 -4.54 11.86 -16.13
N PRO A 137 -5.58 11.03 -15.99
CA PRO A 137 -5.65 9.78 -16.72
C PRO A 137 -5.77 10.04 -18.23
N ILE A 138 -5.20 9.13 -19.02
CA ILE A 138 -5.40 9.06 -20.47
C ILE A 138 -6.06 7.72 -20.82
N ILE A 139 -6.77 7.68 -21.95
CA ILE A 139 -7.28 6.43 -22.52
C ILE A 139 -6.48 6.10 -23.78
N GLU A 140 -6.11 4.83 -23.92
CA GLU A 140 -5.47 4.27 -25.11
C GLU A 140 -6.33 3.13 -25.67
N ASP A 141 -6.50 3.09 -27.00
CA ASP A 141 -6.89 1.85 -27.70
C ASP A 141 -5.62 1.12 -28.07
N THR A 142 -5.40 -0.04 -27.46
CA THR A 142 -4.14 -0.79 -27.56
C THR A 142 -2.94 0.06 -27.08
N THR A 143 -2.31 0.84 -27.96
CA THR A 143 -1.17 1.74 -27.67
C THR A 143 -1.36 3.15 -28.21
N ILE A 144 -2.53 3.45 -28.81
CA ILE A 144 -2.82 4.74 -29.43
C ILE A 144 -3.65 5.55 -28.44
N GLN A 145 -3.11 6.66 -27.98
CA GLN A 145 -3.82 7.58 -27.10
C GLN A 145 -5.01 8.21 -27.81
N ILE A 146 -6.17 8.15 -27.17
CA ILE A 146 -7.37 8.86 -27.58
C ILE A 146 -7.26 10.30 -27.07
N VAL A 147 -7.31 11.26 -27.99
CA VAL A 147 -7.20 12.68 -27.67
C VAL A 147 -8.49 13.12 -26.99
N GLN A 148 -8.37 13.82 -25.87
CA GLN A 148 -9.53 14.38 -25.18
C GLN A 148 -10.25 15.37 -26.11
N GLY A 149 -11.54 15.15 -26.31
CA GLY A 149 -12.38 15.96 -27.21
C GLY A 149 -12.63 15.31 -28.58
N ASP A 150 -11.77 14.38 -29.01
CA ASP A 150 -12.01 13.61 -30.22
C ASP A 150 -12.92 12.41 -29.90
N PRO A 151 -13.89 12.08 -30.78
CA PRO A 151 -14.70 10.90 -30.60
C PRO A 151 -13.85 9.63 -30.77
N PHE A 152 -14.13 8.62 -29.96
CA PHE A 152 -13.59 7.28 -30.15
C PHE A 152 -14.48 6.49 -31.11
N THR A 153 -13.96 6.21 -32.30
CA THR A 153 -14.69 5.44 -33.31
C THR A 153 -14.49 3.94 -33.13
N ALA A 154 -15.58 3.17 -33.04
CA ALA A 154 -15.57 1.71 -32.99
C ALA A 154 -16.68 1.10 -33.86
N ARG A 155 -16.53 -0.15 -34.31
CA ARG A 155 -17.59 -0.87 -35.01
C ARG A 155 -18.49 -1.59 -34.02
N ALA A 156 -19.79 -1.60 -34.29
CA ALA A 156 -20.76 -2.32 -33.48
C ALA A 156 -20.44 -3.82 -33.45
N ASN A 157 -20.55 -4.44 -32.26
CA ASN A 157 -20.29 -5.85 -32.00
C ASN A 157 -18.83 -6.32 -32.23
N GLU A 158 -17.89 -5.40 -32.47
CA GLU A 158 -16.47 -5.71 -32.49
C GLU A 158 -15.87 -5.52 -31.08
N PRO A 159 -15.15 -6.52 -30.53
CA PRO A 159 -14.54 -6.39 -29.21
C PRO A 159 -13.38 -5.39 -29.25
N LYS A 160 -13.31 -4.52 -28.24
CA LYS A 160 -12.24 -3.57 -28.00
C LYS A 160 -11.58 -3.82 -26.64
N ARG A 161 -10.28 -3.56 -26.58
CA ARG A 161 -9.50 -3.57 -25.34
C ARG A 161 -8.89 -2.20 -25.12
N LEU A 162 -9.50 -1.44 -24.23
CA LEU A 162 -9.09 -0.08 -23.91
C LEU A 162 -8.25 -0.09 -22.63
N HIS A 163 -7.25 0.78 -22.56
CA HIS A 163 -6.44 0.99 -21.38
C HIS A 163 -6.65 2.41 -20.86
N CYS A 164 -6.87 2.55 -19.57
CA CYS A 164 -6.78 3.83 -18.90
C CYS A 164 -5.50 3.86 -18.09
N LEU A 165 -4.71 4.93 -18.23
CA LEU A 165 -3.40 5.05 -17.61
C LEU A 165 -3.32 6.31 -16.76
N ALA A 166 -2.90 6.19 -15.50
CA ALA A 166 -2.51 7.30 -14.65
C ALA A 166 -1.05 7.10 -14.21
N ARG A 167 -0.16 7.98 -14.67
CA ARG A 167 1.29 7.86 -14.50
C ARG A 167 1.80 8.68 -13.33
N LYS A 168 2.98 8.29 -12.81
CA LYS A 168 3.76 9.01 -11.79
C LYS A 168 3.05 9.24 -10.45
N GLY A 169 2.09 8.38 -10.09
CA GLY A 169 1.43 8.44 -8.78
C GLY A 169 2.20 7.69 -7.70
N ASN A 170 2.20 8.17 -6.46
CA ASN A 170 2.58 7.38 -5.30
C ASN A 170 1.60 7.64 -4.15
N PRO A 171 0.85 6.65 -3.65
CA PRO A 171 0.70 5.29 -4.19
C PRO A 171 0.10 5.28 -5.62
N PRO A 172 0.00 4.13 -6.32
CA PRO A 172 -0.71 4.08 -7.59
C PRO A 172 -2.17 4.55 -7.45
N ALA A 173 -2.68 5.28 -8.44
CA ALA A 173 -4.08 5.69 -8.45
C ALA A 173 -5.02 4.48 -8.59
N THR A 174 -6.22 4.59 -8.03
CA THR A 174 -7.31 3.66 -8.33
C THR A 174 -8.06 4.15 -9.56
N LEU A 175 -8.20 3.31 -10.57
CA LEU A 175 -8.82 3.65 -11.85
C LEU A 175 -10.20 2.99 -11.96
N LYS A 176 -11.20 3.78 -12.35
CA LYS A 176 -12.57 3.33 -12.55
C LYS A 176 -13.08 3.73 -13.92
N TRP A 177 -13.90 2.86 -14.51
CA TRP A 177 -14.53 3.08 -15.80
C TRP A 177 -16.02 3.36 -15.64
N PHE A 178 -16.54 4.23 -16.50
CA PHE A 178 -17.97 4.57 -16.55
C PHE A 178 -18.41 4.68 -18.00
N LEU A 179 -19.62 4.20 -18.29
CA LEU A 179 -20.34 4.55 -19.51
C LEU A 179 -21.50 5.45 -19.13
N ASN A 180 -21.44 6.70 -19.56
CA ASN A 180 -22.15 7.83 -18.98
C ASN A 180 -21.85 7.92 -17.47
N ASP A 181 -22.87 7.68 -16.63
CA ASP A 181 -22.77 7.73 -15.17
C ASP A 181 -22.87 6.34 -14.51
N ILE A 182 -22.85 5.28 -15.32
CA ILE A 182 -22.92 3.90 -14.83
C ILE A 182 -21.51 3.33 -14.74
N GLU A 183 -21.09 2.95 -13.54
CA GLU A 183 -19.78 2.33 -13.29
C GLU A 183 -19.70 0.95 -13.96
N ILE A 184 -18.63 0.72 -14.72
CA ILE A 184 -18.31 -0.59 -15.30
C ILE A 184 -17.36 -1.31 -14.37
N THR A 185 -17.78 -2.44 -13.81
CA THR A 185 -16.99 -3.26 -12.89
C THR A 185 -16.66 -4.65 -13.45
N THR A 186 -17.31 -5.07 -14.54
CA THR A 186 -17.06 -6.36 -15.20
C THR A 186 -16.03 -6.21 -16.32
N ASN A 187 -15.21 -7.24 -16.53
CA ASN A 187 -14.15 -7.26 -17.55
C ASN A 187 -13.17 -6.09 -17.44
N VAL A 188 -12.96 -5.61 -16.20
CA VAL A 188 -11.99 -4.60 -15.84
C VAL A 188 -10.90 -5.24 -15.02
N ASN A 189 -9.64 -4.97 -15.36
CA ASN A 189 -8.50 -5.41 -14.57
C ASN A 189 -7.48 -4.27 -14.44
N GLN A 190 -7.21 -3.88 -13.20
CA GLN A 190 -6.16 -2.90 -12.90
C GLN A 190 -4.86 -3.61 -12.51
N THR A 191 -3.77 -3.13 -13.11
CA THR A 191 -2.39 -3.48 -12.76
C THR A 191 -1.60 -2.21 -12.47
N ASN A 192 -0.60 -2.31 -11.60
CA ASN A 192 0.27 -1.20 -11.25
C ASN A 192 1.72 -1.62 -11.48
N VAL A 193 2.45 -0.83 -12.23
CA VAL A 193 3.89 -1.06 -12.52
C VAL A 193 4.69 0.17 -12.10
N ARG A 194 5.99 -0.01 -11.88
CA ARG A 194 6.88 1.14 -11.61
C ARG A 194 6.93 2.03 -12.85
N ASP A 195 6.83 3.34 -12.64
CA ASP A 195 6.95 4.29 -13.74
C ASP A 195 8.40 4.34 -14.25
N LEU A 196 8.59 4.33 -15.56
CA LEU A 196 9.91 4.26 -16.19
C LEU A 196 10.71 5.57 -16.06
N GLU A 197 10.02 6.71 -16.07
CA GLU A 197 10.64 8.04 -16.00
C GLU A 197 10.86 8.48 -14.55
N LYS A 198 9.97 8.09 -13.63
CA LYS A 198 10.08 8.42 -12.20
C LYS A 198 9.94 7.15 -11.35
N ARG A 199 11.02 6.38 -11.22
CA ARG A 199 11.04 5.01 -10.66
C ARG A 199 10.48 4.83 -9.25
N LYS A 200 10.46 5.88 -8.42
CA LYS A 200 9.83 5.83 -7.07
C LYS A 200 8.31 5.92 -7.10
N THR A 201 7.74 6.26 -8.25
CA THR A 201 6.30 6.34 -8.48
C THR A 201 5.80 5.16 -9.31
N TRP A 202 4.51 5.15 -9.56
CA TRP A 202 3.78 4.08 -10.21
C TRP A 202 3.00 4.60 -11.41
N GLN A 203 2.85 3.72 -12.39
CA GLN A 203 1.88 3.81 -13.45
C GLN A 203 0.76 2.81 -13.14
N ALA A 204 -0.43 3.33 -12.86
CA ALA A 204 -1.65 2.54 -12.78
C ALA A 204 -2.22 2.36 -14.18
N VAL A 205 -2.57 1.13 -14.55
CA VAL A 205 -3.17 0.78 -15.84
C VAL A 205 -4.42 -0.06 -15.59
N SER A 206 -5.57 0.39 -16.07
CA SER A 206 -6.82 -0.35 -16.03
C SER A 206 -7.23 -0.76 -17.43
N ALA A 207 -7.24 -2.06 -17.70
CA ALA A 207 -7.70 -2.63 -18.96
C ALA A 207 -9.20 -2.91 -18.89
N LEU A 208 -9.95 -2.44 -19.89
CA LEU A 208 -11.38 -2.68 -20.08
C LEU A 208 -11.56 -3.46 -21.39
N ASP A 209 -12.09 -4.68 -21.30
CA ASP A 209 -12.55 -5.45 -22.46
C ASP A 209 -14.05 -5.22 -22.67
N MET A 210 -14.42 -4.59 -23.80
CA MET A 210 -15.80 -4.18 -24.07
C MET A 210 -16.19 -4.39 -25.53
N THR A 211 -17.43 -4.82 -25.75
CA THR A 211 -18.06 -4.90 -27.07
C THR A 211 -19.20 -3.89 -27.13
N PHE A 212 -19.01 -2.82 -27.89
CA PHE A 212 -20.02 -1.76 -28.02
C PHE A 212 -21.16 -2.17 -28.94
N THR A 213 -22.39 -1.80 -28.59
CA THR A 213 -23.56 -1.97 -29.48
C THR A 213 -23.95 -0.65 -30.14
N LYS A 214 -24.84 -0.71 -31.13
CA LYS A 214 -25.34 0.50 -31.80
C LYS A 214 -26.01 1.48 -30.83
N GLU A 215 -26.59 0.99 -29.74
CA GLU A 215 -27.20 1.78 -28.68
C GLU A 215 -26.18 2.56 -27.83
N ASP A 216 -24.88 2.24 -27.95
CA ASP A 216 -23.80 2.96 -27.27
C ASP A 216 -23.32 4.19 -28.03
N ASN A 217 -23.80 4.40 -29.26
CA ASN A 217 -23.43 5.57 -30.05
C ASN A 217 -23.74 6.88 -29.30
N HIS A 218 -22.80 7.82 -29.34
CA HIS A 218 -22.82 9.11 -28.62
C HIS A 218 -22.81 9.04 -27.10
N LYS A 219 -22.73 7.85 -26.48
CA LYS A 219 -22.49 7.75 -25.03
C LYS A 219 -21.07 8.21 -24.69
N MET A 220 -20.88 8.58 -23.43
CA MET A 220 -19.62 9.09 -22.91
C MET A 220 -18.88 7.97 -22.16
N LEU A 221 -17.78 7.49 -22.72
CA LEU A 221 -16.88 6.61 -21.98
C LEU A 221 -15.96 7.48 -21.13
N LYS A 222 -15.91 7.21 -19.83
CA LYS A 222 -15.16 7.99 -18.85
C LYS A 222 -14.24 7.08 -18.05
N CYS A 223 -12.98 7.48 -17.91
CA CYS A 223 -12.08 6.90 -16.92
C CYS A 223 -11.79 7.92 -15.82
N VAL A 224 -11.89 7.49 -14.57
CA VAL A 224 -11.63 8.29 -13.38
C VAL A 224 -10.43 7.72 -12.63
N ALA A 225 -9.40 8.53 -12.42
CA ALA A 225 -8.28 8.24 -11.53
C ALA A 225 -8.52 8.88 -10.16
N ILE A 226 -8.59 8.05 -9.13
CA ILE A 226 -8.79 8.45 -7.74
C ILE A 226 -7.45 8.38 -7.01
N HIS A 227 -7.05 9.51 -6.42
CA HIS A 227 -5.80 9.60 -5.67
C HIS A 227 -5.85 10.76 -4.67
N ASP A 228 -5.38 10.51 -3.46
CA ASP A 228 -5.54 11.43 -2.33
C ASP A 228 -4.72 12.72 -2.44
N ALA A 229 -3.67 12.70 -3.26
CA ALA A 229 -2.83 13.86 -3.56
C ALA A 229 -3.40 14.78 -4.66
N TYR A 230 -4.52 14.43 -5.30
CA TYR A 230 -5.23 15.37 -6.15
C TYR A 230 -5.99 16.39 -5.32
N ASP A 231 -6.04 17.65 -5.78
CA ASP A 231 -6.84 18.71 -5.15
C ASP A 231 -8.32 18.32 -5.01
N THR A 232 -8.85 17.63 -6.01
CA THR A 232 -10.24 17.16 -6.09
C THR A 232 -10.40 15.70 -5.69
N LYS A 233 -9.35 15.05 -5.17
CA LYS A 233 -9.28 13.60 -4.88
C LYS A 233 -9.45 12.66 -6.09
N ALA A 234 -9.83 13.20 -7.24
CA ALA A 234 -9.92 12.49 -8.51
C ALA A 234 -9.67 13.41 -9.70
N LYS A 235 -9.19 12.84 -10.81
CA LYS A 235 -9.13 13.44 -12.14
C LYS A 235 -9.71 12.45 -13.14
N ASP A 236 -10.30 12.93 -14.21
CA ASP A 236 -10.96 12.08 -15.20
C ASP A 236 -10.67 12.51 -16.64
N ILE A 237 -10.92 11.58 -17.56
CA ILE A 237 -10.94 11.79 -19.00
C ILE A 237 -12.24 11.21 -19.53
N ILE A 238 -12.89 11.96 -20.42
CA ILE A 238 -14.17 11.61 -21.03
C ILE A 238 -13.99 11.64 -22.55
N VAL A 239 -14.44 10.59 -23.22
CA VAL A 239 -14.44 10.45 -24.68
C VAL A 239 -15.84 10.07 -25.16
N GLN A 240 -16.33 10.72 -26.21
CA GLN A 240 -17.61 10.38 -26.81
C GLN A 240 -17.44 9.19 -27.75
N LEU A 241 -18.34 8.21 -27.71
CA LEU A 241 -18.31 7.07 -28.62
C LEU A 241 -18.95 7.43 -29.97
N GLU A 242 -18.32 7.02 -31.05
CA GLU A 242 -18.87 7.02 -32.41
C GLU A 242 -18.94 5.57 -32.92
N ILE A 243 -20.13 4.98 -32.85
CA ILE A 243 -20.33 3.56 -33.18
C ILE A 243 -20.82 3.42 -34.62
N LEU A 244 -19.96 2.84 -35.47
CA LEU A 244 -20.27 2.55 -36.86
C LEU A 244 -21.12 1.27 -36.94
N CYS A 245 -22.32 1.40 -37.50
CA CYS A 245 -23.18 0.29 -37.87
C CYS A 245 -22.93 -0.03 -39.35
N GLU A 246 -22.55 -1.26 -39.67
CA GLU A 246 -22.65 -1.74 -41.06
C GLU A 246 -24.12 -1.89 -41.47
#